data_AF-A0A5A9NYH3-F1
#
_entry.id   AF-A0A5A9NYH3-F1
#
_cell.length_a   1.000
_cell.length_b   1.000
_cell.length_c   1.000
_cell.angle_alpha   90.00
_cell.angle_beta   90.00
_cell.angle_gamma   90.00
#
_symmetry.space_group_name_H-M   'P 1'
#
loop_
_entity.id
_entity.type
_entity.pdbx_description
1 polymer ?
#
loop_
_entity_poly.entity_id
_entity_poly.type
_entity_poly.pdbx_seq_one_letter_code
_entity_poly.pdbx_strand_id
1 'polypeptide(L)'
;MEICLAFFHTIYREQLAKDVDRAATAVQASSARVILVFAWYADVEAFLLELVRRNVTDRLFLASEIWSTSGHLLSNPQLYTISKGTLGVALRSAHIPGFDAHLRQLHPALYPKDALLKALWENIFSCSLQKNSSTGFQKSLSPCSGTESLKGMNRQFTDTSSLRVTYNVYLAVYAAARAMHSLLNCKTQNNSNPERKPQCSSLDSITPAQLLQHIEQVHFTTQLGEEFYFQDGGIPPVYDLVNWQRAPDGSLQYVTIGKVEGNQLIMNESAIIWPGDSGKVPVSVCTAECPPGTRKAIKKGLPVCCFDCLPCTDGEISNITGYFSFLIHMNKT
;
A
#
# COMPACT_ATOMS: atom_id res chain seq x y z
N MET A 1 -11.32 -22.94 1.10
CA MET A 1 -10.28 -22.64 0.10
C MET A 1 -9.03 -22.30 0.89
N GLU A 2 -8.05 -23.20 0.93
CA GLU A 2 -6.82 -23.00 1.72
C GLU A 2 -5.71 -22.49 0.80
N ILE A 3 -5.03 -21.41 1.19
CA ILE A 3 -3.90 -20.84 0.45
C ILE A 3 -2.63 -21.53 0.94
N CYS A 4 -1.83 -22.07 0.02
CA CYS A 4 -0.52 -22.63 0.34
C CYS A 4 0.60 -21.68 -0.06
N LEU A 5 1.64 -21.64 0.76
CA LEU A 5 2.89 -20.98 0.42
C LEU A 5 3.84 -22.00 -0.22
N ALA A 6 4.23 -21.77 -1.48
CA ALA A 6 5.23 -22.59 -2.16
C ALA A 6 6.64 -22.35 -1.57
N PHE A 7 6.92 -21.11 -1.17
CA PHE A 7 8.16 -20.70 -0.53
C PHE A 7 7.92 -19.42 0.28
N PHE A 8 8.85 -19.12 1.18
CA PHE A 8 8.89 -17.87 1.94
C PHE A 8 10.35 -17.45 2.11
N HIS A 9 10.66 -16.20 1.79
CA HIS A 9 11.98 -15.63 1.94
C HIS A 9 11.90 -14.26 2.60
N THR A 10 12.81 -14.02 3.53
CA THR A 10 13.03 -12.70 4.13
C THR A 10 14.22 -12.04 3.43
N ILE A 11 14.09 -10.74 3.14
CA ILE A 11 15.17 -9.93 2.56
C ILE A 11 15.68 -8.99 3.65
N TYR A 12 16.93 -9.18 4.08
CA TYR A 12 17.61 -8.31 5.03
C TYR A 12 18.49 -7.31 4.29
N ARG A 13 18.41 -6.03 4.69
CA ARG A 13 19.11 -4.94 3.99
C ARG A 13 20.63 -5.07 4.08
N GLU A 14 21.14 -5.66 5.16
CA GLU A 14 22.56 -5.94 5.37
C GLU A 14 23.11 -7.01 4.41
N GLN A 15 22.25 -7.91 3.92
CA GLN A 15 22.61 -9.01 3.02
C GLN A 15 21.80 -8.96 1.71
N LEU A 16 21.35 -7.75 1.32
CA LEU A 16 20.35 -7.55 0.28
C LEU A 16 20.65 -8.33 -1.00
N ALA A 17 21.87 -8.24 -1.54
CA ALA A 17 22.24 -8.93 -2.76
C ALA A 17 22.11 -10.46 -2.67
N LYS A 18 22.53 -11.05 -1.55
CA LYS A 18 22.44 -12.49 -1.30
C LYS A 18 21.00 -12.94 -1.10
N ASP A 19 20.20 -12.14 -0.40
CA ASP A 19 18.81 -12.49 -0.10
C ASP A 19 17.92 -12.35 -1.33
N VAL A 20 18.16 -11.32 -2.12
CA VAL A 20 17.53 -11.12 -3.44
C VAL A 20 17.89 -12.27 -4.38
N ASP A 21 19.16 -12.68 -4.47
CA ASP A 21 19.57 -13.82 -5.29
C ASP A 21 18.84 -15.12 -4.89
N ARG A 22 18.74 -15.39 -3.58
CA ARG A 22 18.01 -16.55 -3.06
C ARG A 22 16.51 -16.50 -3.38
N ALA A 23 15.88 -15.35 -3.11
CA ALA A 23 14.45 -15.16 -3.39
C ALA A 23 14.14 -15.26 -4.90
N ALA A 24 14.96 -14.64 -5.75
CA ALA A 24 14.81 -14.69 -7.19
C ALA A 24 15.02 -16.11 -7.74
N THR A 25 15.97 -16.87 -7.17
CA THR A 25 16.17 -18.29 -7.50
C THR A 25 14.92 -19.11 -7.17
N ALA A 26 14.31 -18.91 -6.00
CA ALA A 26 13.10 -19.63 -5.62
C ALA A 26 11.90 -19.29 -6.52
N VAL A 27 11.73 -18.00 -6.88
CA VAL A 27 10.69 -17.54 -7.80
C VAL A 27 10.86 -18.16 -9.20
N GLN A 28 12.09 -18.24 -9.68
CA GLN A 28 12.42 -18.83 -10.97
C GLN A 28 12.15 -20.35 -10.99
N ALA A 29 12.50 -21.06 -9.92
CA ALA A 29 12.33 -22.50 -9.81
C ALA A 29 10.87 -22.94 -9.51
N SER A 30 10.04 -22.05 -8.97
CA SER A 30 8.67 -22.36 -8.55
C SER A 30 7.67 -22.28 -9.71
N SER A 31 6.64 -23.14 -9.65
CA SER A 31 5.47 -23.07 -10.52
C SER A 31 4.46 -22.01 -10.08
N ALA A 32 4.57 -21.48 -8.86
CA ALA A 32 3.70 -20.42 -8.36
C ALA A 32 3.85 -19.15 -9.22
N ARG A 33 2.72 -18.65 -9.73
CA ARG A 33 2.67 -17.44 -10.56
C ARG A 33 2.40 -16.18 -9.76
N VAL A 34 1.73 -16.31 -8.62
CA VAL A 34 1.41 -15.18 -7.74
C VAL A 34 2.47 -15.04 -6.64
N ILE A 35 3.12 -13.88 -6.59
CA ILE A 35 4.19 -13.56 -5.64
C ILE A 35 3.75 -12.38 -4.77
N LEU A 36 3.54 -12.62 -3.47
CA LEU A 36 3.30 -11.57 -2.50
C LEU A 36 4.63 -10.97 -2.03
N VAL A 37 4.79 -9.65 -2.16
CA VAL A 37 6.01 -8.95 -1.76
C VAL A 37 5.67 -7.88 -0.74
N PHE A 38 6.17 -8.07 0.48
CA PHE A 38 6.01 -7.14 1.60
C PHE A 38 7.39 -6.68 2.05
N ALA A 39 7.87 -5.58 1.46
CA ALA A 39 9.21 -5.04 1.69
C ALA A 39 9.27 -3.54 1.34
N TRP A 40 10.36 -2.88 1.72
CA TRP A 40 10.60 -1.48 1.36
C TRP A 40 10.82 -1.33 -0.15
N TYR A 41 10.36 -0.23 -0.74
CA TYR A 41 10.37 -0.07 -2.20
C TYR A 41 11.78 -0.21 -2.82
N ALA A 42 12.84 0.19 -2.12
CA ALA A 42 14.21 0.06 -2.62
C ALA A 42 14.67 -1.42 -2.65
N ASP A 43 14.24 -2.23 -1.70
CA ASP A 43 14.57 -3.66 -1.65
C ASP A 43 13.75 -4.42 -2.72
N VAL A 44 12.50 -3.99 -2.94
CA VAL A 44 11.66 -4.48 -4.04
C VAL A 44 12.28 -4.14 -5.39
N GLU A 45 12.84 -2.94 -5.58
CA GLU A 45 13.54 -2.58 -6.81
C GLU A 45 14.69 -3.56 -7.10
N ALA A 46 15.54 -3.81 -6.11
CA ALA A 46 16.66 -4.74 -6.25
C ALA A 46 16.16 -6.15 -6.62
N PHE A 47 15.10 -6.62 -5.97
CA PHE A 47 14.47 -7.91 -6.26
C PHE A 47 13.90 -8.00 -7.69
N LEU A 48 13.14 -6.99 -8.12
CA LEU A 48 12.55 -6.98 -9.46
C LEU A 48 13.62 -6.87 -10.56
N LEU A 49 14.66 -6.06 -10.34
CA LEU A 49 15.80 -5.97 -11.27
C LEU A 49 16.54 -7.31 -11.41
N GLU A 50 16.68 -8.06 -10.33
CA GLU A 50 17.26 -9.40 -10.39
C GLU A 50 16.39 -10.39 -11.17
N LEU A 51 15.06 -10.31 -11.03
CA LEU A 51 14.15 -11.10 -11.86
C LEU A 51 14.19 -10.69 -13.35
N VAL A 52 14.38 -9.40 -13.64
CA VAL A 52 14.63 -8.91 -15.02
C VAL A 52 15.90 -9.54 -15.57
N ARG A 53 17.00 -9.54 -14.80
CA ARG A 53 18.27 -10.17 -15.18
C ARG A 53 18.12 -11.66 -15.49
N ARG A 54 17.20 -12.34 -14.80
CA ARG A 54 16.89 -13.77 -14.99
C ARG A 54 15.80 -14.06 -16.03
N ASN A 55 15.25 -13.02 -16.66
CA ASN A 55 14.16 -13.12 -17.63
C ASN A 55 12.90 -13.83 -17.09
N VAL A 56 12.53 -13.55 -15.84
CA VAL A 56 11.30 -14.08 -15.21
C VAL A 56 10.18 -13.06 -15.39
N THR A 57 9.38 -13.19 -16.44
CA THR A 57 8.39 -12.15 -16.87
C THR A 57 6.93 -12.54 -16.65
N ASP A 58 6.69 -13.74 -16.15
CA ASP A 58 5.42 -14.44 -16.18
C ASP A 58 4.80 -14.60 -14.78
N ARG A 59 5.09 -13.64 -13.90
CA ARG A 59 4.64 -13.56 -12.50
C ARG A 59 3.66 -12.41 -12.31
N LEU A 60 2.67 -12.63 -11.47
CA LEU A 60 1.79 -11.60 -10.91
C LEU A 60 2.31 -11.22 -9.52
N PHE A 61 2.62 -9.94 -9.32
CA PHE A 61 3.01 -9.45 -8.02
C PHE A 61 1.80 -8.91 -7.25
N LEU A 62 1.70 -9.29 -5.98
CA LEU A 62 0.82 -8.65 -5.00
C LEU A 62 1.67 -7.69 -4.17
N ALA A 63 1.38 -6.40 -4.31
CA ALA A 63 2.11 -5.31 -3.69
C ALA A 63 1.48 -4.89 -2.36
N SER A 64 2.31 -4.83 -1.33
CA SER A 64 1.96 -4.14 -0.09
C SER A 64 1.81 -2.64 -0.32
N GLU A 65 1.09 -1.98 0.59
CA GLU A 65 0.90 -0.52 0.59
C GLU A 65 2.21 0.26 0.44
N ILE A 66 3.29 -0.23 1.04
CA ILE A 66 4.63 0.38 1.06
C ILE A 66 5.16 0.74 -0.34
N TRP A 67 4.82 -0.05 -1.37
CA TRP A 67 5.42 0.09 -2.70
C TRP A 67 4.43 0.09 -3.85
N SER A 68 3.16 -0.25 -3.61
CA SER A 68 2.11 -0.31 -4.64
C SER A 68 1.86 1.03 -5.35
N THR A 69 2.16 2.16 -4.72
CA THR A 69 2.07 3.51 -5.32
C THR A 69 3.42 4.22 -5.34
N SER A 70 4.54 3.48 -5.33
CA SER A 70 5.88 4.05 -5.34
C SER A 70 6.20 4.70 -6.68
N GLY A 71 6.23 6.04 -6.69
CA GLY A 71 6.65 6.81 -7.87
C GLY A 71 8.08 6.48 -8.32
N HIS A 72 8.97 6.07 -7.39
CA HIS A 72 10.33 5.64 -7.68
C HIS A 72 10.34 4.39 -8.58
N LEU A 73 9.59 3.36 -8.21
CA LEU A 73 9.51 2.12 -8.99
C LEU A 73 8.79 2.35 -10.34
N LEU A 74 7.71 3.12 -10.32
CA LEU A 74 6.92 3.46 -11.51
C LEU A 74 7.68 4.33 -12.51
N SER A 75 8.72 5.03 -12.07
CA SER A 75 9.58 5.83 -12.94
C SER A 75 10.78 5.05 -13.48
N ASN A 76 10.99 3.80 -13.06
CA ASN A 76 12.13 2.98 -13.50
C ASN A 76 11.75 2.14 -14.75
N PRO A 77 12.23 2.50 -15.96
CA PRO A 77 11.83 1.84 -17.20
C PRO A 77 12.23 0.37 -17.29
N GLN A 78 13.26 -0.05 -16.54
CA GLN A 78 13.73 -1.44 -16.54
C GLN A 78 12.68 -2.39 -15.93
N LEU A 79 11.82 -1.88 -15.05
CA LEU A 79 10.80 -2.66 -14.37
C LEU A 79 9.53 -2.82 -15.19
N TYR A 80 9.31 -1.97 -16.19
CA TYR A 80 7.99 -1.78 -16.77
C TYR A 80 7.38 -3.01 -17.46
N THR A 81 8.22 -3.96 -17.89
CA THR A 81 7.74 -5.21 -18.51
C THR A 81 7.39 -6.24 -17.44
N ILE A 82 8.25 -6.42 -16.43
CA ILE A 82 8.08 -7.45 -15.41
C ILE A 82 6.98 -7.09 -14.40
N SER A 83 6.81 -5.81 -14.08
CA SER A 83 5.87 -5.35 -13.06
C SER A 83 4.50 -4.95 -13.62
N LYS A 84 4.32 -5.04 -14.95
CA LYS A 84 3.02 -4.85 -15.61
C LYS A 84 2.00 -5.84 -15.02
N GLY A 85 0.85 -5.31 -14.63
CA GLY A 85 -0.24 -6.07 -14.06
C GLY A 85 -0.09 -6.39 -12.56
N THR A 86 0.91 -5.82 -11.88
CA THR A 86 0.99 -5.85 -10.41
C THR A 86 -0.34 -5.37 -9.80
N LEU A 87 -0.84 -6.09 -8.80
CA LEU A 87 -2.00 -5.71 -8.01
C LEU A 87 -1.52 -5.25 -6.64
N GLY A 88 -2.01 -4.12 -6.15
CA GLY A 88 -1.61 -3.59 -4.86
C GLY A 88 -2.76 -3.06 -4.05
N VAL A 89 -2.53 -2.97 -2.74
CA VAL A 89 -3.36 -2.18 -1.83
C VAL A 89 -2.70 -0.81 -1.64
N ALA A 90 -3.47 0.26 -1.54
CA ALA A 90 -2.96 1.62 -1.33
C ALA A 90 -3.84 2.34 -0.31
N LEU A 91 -3.27 3.23 0.51
CA LEU A 91 -4.06 4.09 1.39
C LEU A 91 -5.03 4.94 0.58
N ARG A 92 -6.26 5.17 1.09
CA ARG A 92 -7.26 5.98 0.39
C ARG A 92 -6.70 7.35 -0.01
N SER A 93 -6.84 7.68 -1.29
CA SER A 93 -6.46 9.00 -1.81
C SER A 93 -7.62 9.98 -1.70
N ALA A 94 -7.36 11.21 -1.28
CA ALA A 94 -8.38 12.27 -1.24
C ALA A 94 -7.80 13.64 -1.62
N HIS A 95 -8.61 14.47 -2.27
CA HIS A 95 -8.25 15.86 -2.51
C HIS A 95 -8.31 16.67 -1.22
N ILE A 96 -7.32 17.55 -1.00
CA ILE A 96 -7.31 18.50 0.12
C ILE A 96 -7.47 19.90 -0.47
N PRO A 97 -8.65 20.54 -0.33
CA PRO A 97 -8.91 21.86 -0.88
C PRO A 97 -7.87 22.89 -0.43
N GLY A 98 -7.31 23.62 -1.39
CA GLY A 98 -6.30 24.66 -1.15
C GLY A 98 -4.87 24.15 -0.91
N PHE A 99 -4.65 22.84 -0.79
CA PHE A 99 -3.31 22.30 -0.49
C PHE A 99 -2.31 22.51 -1.63
N ASP A 100 -2.70 22.29 -2.88
CA ASP A 100 -1.84 22.59 -4.05
C ASP A 100 -1.43 24.08 -4.08
N ALA A 101 -2.41 24.98 -3.91
CA ALA A 101 -2.16 26.41 -3.86
C ALA A 101 -1.21 26.78 -2.72
N HIS A 102 -1.37 26.17 -1.55
CA HIS A 102 -0.47 26.35 -0.40
C HIS A 102 0.96 25.93 -0.73
N LEU A 103 1.16 24.70 -1.25
CA LEU A 103 2.49 24.19 -1.61
C LEU A 103 3.20 25.08 -2.63
N ARG A 104 2.48 25.55 -3.65
CA ARG A 104 3.05 26.42 -4.71
C ARG A 104 3.39 27.83 -4.26
N GLN A 105 2.85 28.25 -3.11
CA GLN A 105 3.12 29.56 -2.51
C GLN A 105 4.19 29.50 -1.42
N LEU A 106 4.65 28.31 -1.03
CA LEU A 106 5.74 28.18 -0.07
C LEU A 106 6.99 28.88 -0.59
N HIS A 107 7.60 29.68 0.28
CA HIS A 107 8.85 30.36 0.00
C HIS A 107 9.63 30.58 1.31
N PRO A 108 10.94 30.31 1.35
CA PRO A 108 11.78 30.51 2.55
C PRO A 108 11.74 31.92 3.15
N ALA A 109 11.40 32.96 2.36
CA ALA A 109 11.31 34.34 2.82
C ALA A 109 10.08 34.58 3.70
N LEU A 110 8.99 33.84 3.48
CA LEU A 110 7.77 33.91 4.30
C LEU A 110 7.94 33.17 5.63
N TYR A 111 8.84 32.17 5.67
CA TYR A 111 9.08 31.32 6.84
C TYR A 111 10.58 31.25 7.18
N PRO A 112 11.20 32.37 7.60
CA PRO A 112 12.65 32.46 7.77
C PRO A 112 13.22 31.59 8.89
N LYS A 113 12.37 31.03 9.76
CA LYS A 113 12.77 30.11 10.84
C LYS A 113 12.59 28.63 10.47
N ASP A 114 11.96 28.32 9.33
CA ASP A 114 11.74 26.95 8.90
C ASP A 114 13.00 26.40 8.22
N ALA A 115 13.75 25.59 8.96
CA ALA A 115 14.97 24.96 8.46
C ALA A 115 14.69 23.90 7.39
N LEU A 116 13.55 23.20 7.49
CA LEU A 116 13.17 22.16 6.53
C LEU A 116 12.80 22.77 5.18
N LEU A 117 12.02 23.85 5.19
CA LEU A 117 11.66 24.57 3.96
C LEU A 117 12.90 25.13 3.25
N LYS A 118 13.89 25.64 4.01
CA LYS A 118 15.16 26.09 3.43
C LYS A 118 15.92 24.95 2.76
N ALA A 119 16.14 23.85 3.48
CA ALA A 119 16.86 22.69 2.93
C ALA A 119 16.13 22.09 1.72
N LEU A 120 14.80 22.04 1.76
CA LEU A 120 13.97 21.62 0.63
C LEU A 120 14.17 22.53 -0.58
N TRP A 121 14.13 23.85 -0.38
CA TRP A 121 14.32 24.83 -1.45
C TRP A 121 15.70 24.71 -2.11
N GLU A 122 16.75 24.63 -1.30
CA GLU A 122 18.12 24.44 -1.76
C GLU A 122 18.27 23.14 -2.57
N ASN A 123 17.61 22.05 -2.16
CA ASN A 123 17.60 20.79 -2.89
C ASN A 123 16.83 20.89 -4.23
N ILE A 124 15.61 21.45 -4.21
CA ILE A 124 14.76 21.58 -5.40
C ILE A 124 15.43 22.43 -6.48
N PHE A 125 16.02 23.56 -6.09
CA PHE A 125 16.63 24.52 -7.01
C PHE A 125 18.15 24.33 -7.16
N SER A 126 18.75 23.39 -6.43
CA SER A 126 20.19 23.13 -6.45
C SER A 126 21.02 24.41 -6.24
N CYS A 127 20.64 25.20 -5.23
CA CYS A 127 21.24 26.49 -4.89
C CYS A 127 21.43 26.62 -3.37
N SER A 128 22.19 27.62 -2.92
CA SER A 128 22.40 27.93 -1.50
C SER A 128 21.69 29.23 -1.11
N LEU A 129 20.84 29.19 -0.07
CA LEU A 129 20.23 30.37 0.52
C LEU A 129 21.20 31.09 1.48
N GLN A 130 22.24 30.40 1.94
CA GLN A 130 23.31 31.02 2.72
C GLN A 130 24.32 31.70 1.80
N LYS A 131 24.62 32.97 2.08
CA LYS A 131 25.81 33.65 1.54
C LYS A 131 27.02 33.20 2.35
N ASN A 132 27.76 32.21 1.83
CA ASN A 132 29.11 31.80 2.22
C ASN A 132 29.37 31.59 3.73
N SER A 133 29.48 30.33 4.15
CA SER A 133 30.39 29.93 5.23
C SER A 133 31.27 28.81 4.69
N SER A 134 32.37 29.22 4.07
CA SER A 134 33.40 28.35 3.54
C SER A 134 34.20 27.70 4.67
N THR A 135 33.89 26.44 5.00
CA THR A 135 34.87 25.48 5.51
C THR A 135 34.43 24.04 5.17
N GLY A 136 34.97 23.48 4.08
CA GLY A 136 34.91 22.03 3.82
C GLY A 136 34.63 21.66 2.38
N PHE A 137 35.32 20.61 1.90
CA PHE A 137 35.40 20.07 0.55
C PHE A 137 34.07 19.54 -0.07
N GLN A 138 33.00 20.33 -0.08
CA GLN A 138 31.79 20.04 -0.85
C GLN A 138 31.58 21.14 -1.90
N LYS A 139 31.31 20.77 -3.15
CA LYS A 139 31.04 21.70 -4.28
C LYS A 139 30.11 22.82 -3.80
N SER A 140 30.59 24.07 -3.77
CA SER A 140 29.74 25.19 -3.34
C SER A 140 28.62 25.40 -4.35
N LEU A 141 27.38 25.13 -3.95
CA LEU A 141 26.21 25.44 -4.76
C LEU A 141 26.16 26.95 -5.03
N SER A 142 25.73 27.35 -6.23
CA SER A 142 25.53 28.76 -6.54
C SER A 142 24.50 29.39 -5.61
N PRO A 143 24.63 30.68 -5.27
CA PRO A 143 23.63 31.34 -4.44
C PRO A 143 22.27 31.33 -5.14
N CYS A 144 21.19 31.12 -4.39
CA CYS A 144 19.84 31.26 -4.92
C CYS A 144 19.60 32.71 -5.36
N SER A 145 18.96 32.90 -6.50
CA SER A 145 18.68 34.21 -7.10
C SER A 145 17.57 34.98 -6.35
N GLY A 146 16.68 34.26 -5.66
CA GLY A 146 15.48 34.81 -5.03
C GLY A 146 14.30 34.99 -6.01
N THR A 147 14.47 34.60 -7.28
CA THR A 147 13.40 34.60 -8.31
C THR A 147 12.83 33.22 -8.56
N GLU A 148 13.37 32.19 -7.89
CA GLU A 148 12.87 30.83 -7.97
C GLU A 148 11.42 30.74 -7.46
N SER A 149 10.65 29.82 -8.05
CA SER A 149 9.23 29.68 -7.73
C SER A 149 8.77 28.25 -7.94
N LEU A 150 7.96 27.76 -6.99
CA LEU A 150 7.28 26.46 -7.10
C LEU A 150 6.02 26.54 -8.00
N LYS A 151 5.62 27.73 -8.44
CA LYS A 151 4.48 27.90 -9.36
C LYS A 151 4.80 27.29 -10.72
N GLY A 152 3.88 26.47 -11.23
CA GLY A 152 4.05 25.79 -12.53
C GLY A 152 5.09 24.66 -12.55
N MET A 153 5.76 24.37 -11.43
CA MET A 153 6.63 23.21 -11.34
C MET A 153 5.81 21.93 -11.24
N ASN A 154 6.22 20.92 -11.99
CA ASN A 154 5.70 19.56 -11.89
C ASN A 154 6.79 18.65 -11.32
N ARG A 155 6.94 18.67 -9.99
CA ARG A 155 7.84 17.81 -9.23
C ARG A 155 7.02 16.97 -8.25
N GLN A 156 7.59 15.85 -7.79
CA GLN A 156 6.97 14.97 -6.80
C GLN A 156 6.48 15.73 -5.54
N PHE A 157 7.19 16.76 -5.10
CA PHE A 157 6.79 17.58 -3.95
C PHE A 157 5.50 18.37 -4.18
N THR A 158 5.29 18.89 -5.39
CA THR A 158 4.12 19.72 -5.76
C THR A 158 3.00 18.90 -6.43
N ASP A 159 3.18 17.60 -6.57
CA ASP A 159 2.19 16.72 -7.18
C ASP A 159 1.11 16.36 -6.17
N THR A 160 -0.08 16.93 -6.37
CA THR A 160 -1.26 16.66 -5.55
C THR A 160 -2.28 15.76 -6.24
N SER A 161 -1.90 15.08 -7.33
CA SER A 161 -2.79 14.19 -8.08
C SER A 161 -3.24 12.98 -7.24
N SER A 162 -2.40 12.51 -6.33
CA SER A 162 -2.75 11.45 -5.37
C SER A 162 -2.17 11.72 -3.98
N LEU A 163 -2.99 12.30 -3.11
CA LEU A 163 -2.64 12.55 -1.70
C LEU A 163 -3.15 11.39 -0.85
N ARG A 164 -2.23 10.49 -0.47
CA ARG A 164 -2.54 9.28 0.32
C ARG A 164 -2.05 9.40 1.76
N VAL A 165 -0.74 9.22 1.98
CA VAL A 165 -0.11 9.45 3.29
C VAL A 165 -0.36 10.88 3.78
N THR A 166 -0.26 11.86 2.88
CA THR A 166 -0.56 13.28 3.18
C THR A 166 -2.00 13.47 3.67
N TYR A 167 -2.96 12.73 3.10
CA TYR A 167 -4.34 12.80 3.55
C TYR A 167 -4.53 12.18 4.94
N ASN A 168 -3.83 11.09 5.25
CA ASN A 168 -3.83 10.55 6.61
C ASN A 168 -3.20 11.51 7.63
N VAL A 169 -2.16 12.24 7.26
CA VAL A 169 -1.60 13.32 8.11
C VAL A 169 -2.63 14.43 8.32
N TYR A 170 -3.34 14.84 7.26
CA TYR A 170 -4.43 15.80 7.36
C TYR A 170 -5.52 15.33 8.32
N LEU A 171 -5.97 14.08 8.19
CA LEU A 171 -6.98 13.48 9.08
C LEU A 171 -6.49 13.39 10.53
N ALA A 172 -5.22 13.04 10.76
CA ALA A 172 -4.64 12.98 12.11
C ALA A 172 -4.64 14.35 12.79
N VAL A 173 -4.23 15.40 12.08
CA VAL A 173 -4.28 16.78 12.61
C VAL A 173 -5.72 17.22 12.85
N TYR A 174 -6.65 16.85 11.96
CA TYR A 174 -8.06 17.17 12.11
C TYR A 174 -8.68 16.45 13.32
N ALA A 175 -8.34 15.19 13.55
CA ALA A 175 -8.76 14.41 14.71
C ALA A 175 -8.25 15.04 16.02
N ALA A 176 -6.96 15.40 16.08
CA ALA A 176 -6.39 16.09 17.23
C ALA A 176 -7.09 17.45 17.49
N ALA A 177 -7.37 18.22 16.45
CA ALA A 177 -8.09 19.49 16.56
C ALA A 177 -9.54 19.29 17.04
N ARG A 178 -10.22 18.23 16.58
CA ARG A 178 -11.57 17.87 17.04
C ARG A 178 -11.58 17.42 18.50
N ALA A 179 -10.60 16.63 18.92
CA ALA A 179 -10.44 16.23 20.32
C ALA A 179 -10.21 17.44 21.23
N MET A 180 -9.31 18.35 20.83
CA MET A 180 -9.08 19.62 21.54
C MET A 180 -10.34 20.48 21.57
N HIS A 181 -11.05 20.60 20.45
CA HIS A 181 -12.31 21.34 20.40
C HIS A 181 -13.35 20.74 21.36
N SER A 182 -13.49 19.41 21.41
CA SER A 182 -14.39 18.71 22.34
C SER A 182 -14.02 18.98 23.80
N LEU A 183 -12.73 18.90 24.12
CA LEU A 183 -12.20 19.14 25.47
C LEU A 183 -12.43 20.58 25.94
N LEU A 184 -12.27 21.56 25.04
CA LEU A 184 -12.49 22.97 25.34
C LEU A 184 -13.98 23.36 25.32
N ASN A 185 -14.79 22.69 24.49
CA ASN A 185 -16.21 22.95 24.31
C ASN A 185 -17.05 22.15 25.33
N CYS A 186 -16.68 22.23 26.61
CA CYS A 186 -17.51 21.74 27.70
C CYS A 186 -18.80 22.59 27.75
N LYS A 187 -19.89 22.06 27.19
CA LYS A 187 -21.23 22.58 27.49
C LYS A 187 -21.47 22.39 28.99
N THR A 188 -21.84 23.46 29.68
CA THR A 188 -22.45 23.36 31.00
C THR A 188 -23.70 22.51 30.86
N GLN A 189 -23.63 21.21 31.14
CA GLN A 189 -24.85 20.47 31.38
C GLN A 189 -25.52 21.17 32.56
N ASN A 190 -26.79 21.54 32.36
CA ASN A 190 -27.71 21.90 33.44
C ASN A 190 -27.91 20.66 34.31
N ASN A 191 -26.87 20.23 35.01
CA ASN A 191 -27.00 19.32 36.11
C ASN A 191 -27.68 20.13 37.20
N SER A 192 -28.91 19.74 37.51
CA SER A 192 -29.79 20.30 38.54
C SER A 192 -29.20 20.23 39.96
N ASN A 193 -27.90 19.97 40.10
CA ASN A 193 -27.20 19.86 41.36
C ASN A 193 -26.21 21.05 41.49
N PRO A 194 -26.54 22.08 42.30
CA PRO A 194 -25.76 23.31 42.42
C PRO A 194 -24.35 23.14 43.00
N GLU A 195 -23.97 21.93 43.44
CA GLU A 195 -22.66 21.62 44.02
C GLU A 195 -21.62 21.07 43.02
N ARG A 196 -22.01 20.74 41.79
CA ARG A 196 -21.07 20.26 40.74
C ARG A 196 -21.03 21.22 39.57
N LYS A 197 -20.25 22.29 39.69
CA LYS A 197 -19.87 23.12 38.53
C LYS A 197 -19.13 22.20 37.53
N PRO A 198 -19.55 22.12 36.26
CA PRO A 198 -18.75 21.44 35.25
C PRO A 198 -17.44 22.21 35.12
N GLN A 199 -16.36 21.61 35.62
CA GLN A 199 -15.04 22.20 35.58
C GLN A 199 -14.50 21.99 34.18
N CYS A 200 -14.75 22.95 33.28
CA CYS A 200 -14.05 22.99 32.00
C CYS A 200 -12.55 23.00 32.27
N SER A 201 -11.79 22.14 31.61
CA SER A 201 -10.32 22.16 31.74
C SER A 201 -9.82 23.51 31.24
N SER A 202 -9.04 24.23 32.07
CA SER A 202 -8.29 25.39 31.59
C SER A 202 -7.27 24.92 30.55
N LEU A 203 -6.94 25.76 29.57
CA LEU A 203 -5.86 25.50 28.60
C LEU A 203 -4.54 25.14 29.30
N ASP A 204 -4.30 25.70 30.48
CA ASP A 204 -3.10 25.48 31.28
C ASP A 204 -3.11 24.18 32.08
N SER A 205 -4.23 23.44 32.11
CA SER A 205 -4.42 22.24 32.94
C SER A 205 -4.78 20.98 32.16
N ILE A 206 -4.64 20.99 30.83
CA ILE A 206 -4.95 19.82 29.99
C ILE A 206 -3.85 18.78 30.15
N THR A 207 -4.20 17.62 30.68
CA THR A 207 -3.28 16.48 30.77
C THR A 207 -3.33 15.61 29.51
N PRO A 208 -2.23 14.92 29.15
CA PRO A 208 -2.23 13.97 28.04
C PRO A 208 -3.30 12.87 28.16
N ALA A 209 -3.60 12.40 29.38
CA ALA A 209 -4.63 11.39 29.62
C ALA A 209 -6.04 11.91 29.31
N GLN A 210 -6.35 13.15 29.69
CA GLN A 210 -7.61 13.79 29.31
C GLN A 210 -7.71 13.96 27.79
N LEU A 211 -6.65 14.43 27.15
CA LEU A 211 -6.64 14.57 25.69
C LEU A 211 -6.83 13.22 24.99
N LEU A 212 -6.18 12.16 25.47
CA LEU A 212 -6.34 10.80 24.92
C LEU A 212 -7.79 10.33 24.99
N GLN A 213 -8.48 10.55 26.13
CA GLN A 213 -9.90 10.21 26.27
C GLN A 213 -10.77 10.91 25.22
N HIS A 214 -10.48 12.18 24.90
CA HIS A 214 -11.20 12.91 23.86
C HIS A 214 -10.82 12.46 22.45
N ILE A 215 -9.57 12.04 22.21
CA ILE A 215 -9.13 11.47 20.93
C ILE A 215 -9.86 10.15 20.65
N GLU A 216 -9.98 9.26 21.64
CA GLU A 216 -10.68 7.97 21.51
C GLU A 216 -12.17 8.14 21.13
N GLN A 217 -12.76 9.30 21.49
CA GLN A 217 -14.15 9.64 21.20
C GLN A 217 -14.34 10.44 19.90
N VAL A 218 -13.26 10.70 19.15
CA VAL A 218 -13.37 11.43 17.89
C VAL A 218 -14.18 10.62 16.90
N HIS A 219 -15.25 11.24 16.42
CA HIS A 219 -16.11 10.69 15.38
C HIS A 219 -16.59 11.83 14.48
N PHE A 220 -16.26 11.78 13.19
CA PHE A 220 -16.74 12.74 12.20
C PHE A 220 -16.78 12.14 10.80
N THR A 221 -17.61 12.73 9.94
CA THR A 221 -17.65 12.39 8.51
C THR A 221 -16.56 13.18 7.75
N THR A 222 -15.75 12.49 6.94
CA THR A 222 -14.71 13.10 6.10
C THR A 222 -15.33 13.84 4.92
N GLN A 223 -14.50 14.60 4.19
CA GLN A 223 -14.92 15.28 2.95
C GLN A 223 -15.37 14.32 1.85
N LEU A 224 -15.02 13.03 1.94
CA LEU A 224 -15.45 11.98 1.03
C LEU A 224 -16.79 11.34 1.43
N GLY A 225 -17.40 11.78 2.55
CA GLY A 225 -18.62 11.18 3.08
C GLY A 225 -18.38 9.90 3.89
N GLU A 226 -17.13 9.61 4.26
CA GLU A 226 -16.73 8.41 5.00
C GLU A 226 -16.69 8.69 6.51
N GLU A 227 -17.07 7.72 7.34
CA GLU A 227 -17.00 7.88 8.79
C GLU A 227 -15.58 7.65 9.29
N PHE A 228 -15.01 8.64 9.97
CA PHE A 228 -13.72 8.56 10.64
C PHE A 228 -13.92 8.43 12.16
N TYR A 229 -13.41 7.34 12.73
CA TYR A 229 -13.42 7.07 14.16
C TYR A 229 -12.29 6.11 14.53
N PHE A 230 -11.95 6.06 15.81
CA PHE A 230 -11.00 5.08 16.32
C PHE A 230 -11.72 3.81 16.80
N GLN A 231 -11.17 2.66 16.46
CA GLN A 231 -11.62 1.34 16.91
C GLN A 231 -10.38 0.52 17.33
N ASP A 232 -10.36 0.05 18.58
CA ASP A 232 -9.27 -0.77 19.14
C ASP A 232 -7.86 -0.16 18.96
N GLY A 233 -7.77 1.17 19.03
CA GLY A 233 -6.51 1.93 18.84
C GLY A 233 -6.09 2.15 17.38
N GLY A 234 -6.88 1.66 16.41
CA GLY A 234 -6.69 1.90 14.98
C GLY A 234 -7.86 2.66 14.35
N ILE A 235 -7.85 2.77 13.03
CA ILE A 235 -9.00 3.19 12.23
C ILE A 235 -9.50 2.00 11.40
N PRO A 236 -10.79 1.92 11.06
CA PRO A 236 -11.28 0.90 10.14
C PRO A 236 -10.47 0.87 8.84
N PRO A 237 -10.17 -0.31 8.29
CA PRO A 237 -9.37 -0.41 7.07
C PRO A 237 -10.15 0.13 5.88
N VAL A 238 -9.62 1.21 5.30
CA VAL A 238 -10.10 1.80 4.04
C VAL A 238 -8.92 1.89 3.09
N TYR A 239 -8.90 1.02 2.08
CA TYR A 239 -7.83 0.96 1.09
C TYR A 239 -8.41 1.11 -0.31
N ASP A 240 -7.62 1.68 -1.20
CA ASP A 240 -7.81 1.53 -2.65
C ASP A 240 -7.09 0.26 -3.12
N LEU A 241 -7.65 -0.37 -4.13
CA LEU A 241 -6.99 -1.44 -4.88
C LEU A 241 -6.45 -0.83 -6.15
N VAL A 242 -5.17 -1.07 -6.44
CA VAL A 242 -4.48 -0.49 -7.59
C VAL A 242 -3.90 -1.57 -8.49
N ASN A 243 -3.82 -1.28 -9.79
CA ASN A 243 -3.19 -2.14 -10.78
C ASN A 243 -2.16 -1.35 -11.59
N TRP A 244 -0.98 -1.92 -11.80
CA TRP A 244 0.08 -1.29 -12.59
C TRP A 244 -0.14 -1.52 -14.09
N GLN A 245 -0.28 -0.43 -14.83
CA GLN A 245 -0.67 -0.42 -16.23
C GLN A 245 0.28 0.46 -17.04
N ARG A 246 0.46 0.10 -18.31
CA ARG A 246 1.18 0.95 -19.28
C ARG A 246 0.26 2.07 -19.74
N ALA A 247 0.70 3.30 -19.58
CA ALA A 247 0.04 4.47 -20.16
C ALA A 247 0.27 4.54 -21.68
N PRO A 248 -0.52 5.33 -22.42
CA PRO A 248 -0.34 5.50 -23.87
C PRO A 248 1.05 6.03 -24.28
N ASP A 249 1.71 6.79 -23.41
CA ASP A 249 3.07 7.30 -23.61
C ASP A 249 4.17 6.25 -23.30
N GLY A 250 3.75 5.04 -22.93
CA GLY A 250 4.64 3.93 -22.57
C GLY A 250 5.15 3.98 -21.14
N SER A 251 4.85 5.01 -20.34
CA SER A 251 5.19 5.02 -18.91
C SER A 251 4.40 3.97 -18.13
N LEU A 252 4.92 3.57 -16.96
CA LEU A 252 4.19 2.71 -16.04
C LEU A 252 3.50 3.58 -14.99
N GLN A 253 2.20 3.37 -14.83
CA GLN A 253 1.37 4.07 -13.84
C GLN A 253 0.53 3.06 -13.08
N TYR A 254 0.01 3.45 -11.93
CA TYR A 254 -1.05 2.69 -11.27
C TYR A 254 -2.42 3.28 -11.60
N VAL A 255 -3.42 2.41 -11.64
CA VAL A 255 -4.83 2.77 -11.82
C VAL A 255 -5.62 2.18 -10.67
N THR A 256 -6.51 2.97 -10.05
CA THR A 256 -7.44 2.46 -9.03
C THR A 256 -8.49 1.57 -9.70
N ILE A 257 -8.56 0.32 -9.27
CA ILE A 257 -9.44 -0.73 -9.81
C ILE A 257 -10.52 -1.18 -8.81
N GLY A 258 -10.52 -0.64 -7.61
CA GLY A 258 -11.41 -1.09 -6.55
C GLY A 258 -11.04 -0.53 -5.19
N LYS A 259 -11.64 -1.09 -4.15
CA LYS A 259 -11.45 -0.67 -2.76
C LYS A 259 -11.69 -1.81 -1.78
N VAL A 260 -11.14 -1.66 -0.58
CA VAL A 260 -11.49 -2.43 0.61
C VAL A 260 -12.23 -1.49 1.56
N GLU A 261 -13.42 -1.91 1.99
CA GLU A 261 -14.24 -1.19 2.98
C GLU A 261 -14.64 -2.15 4.10
N GLY A 262 -14.02 -1.98 5.27
CA GLY A 262 -14.14 -2.94 6.36
C GLY A 262 -13.68 -4.33 5.93
N ASN A 263 -14.60 -5.30 5.89
CA ASN A 263 -14.31 -6.68 5.46
C ASN A 263 -14.72 -6.97 4.02
N GLN A 264 -15.16 -5.96 3.25
CA GLN A 264 -15.58 -6.13 1.87
C GLN A 264 -14.48 -5.73 0.91
N LEU A 265 -14.17 -6.63 -0.03
CA LEU A 265 -13.29 -6.36 -1.16
C LEU A 265 -14.16 -6.15 -2.40
N ILE A 266 -14.09 -4.95 -2.98
CA ILE A 266 -14.87 -4.54 -4.14
C ILE A 266 -13.89 -4.23 -5.26
N MET A 267 -13.95 -5.00 -6.35
CA MET A 267 -12.98 -4.91 -7.43
C MET A 267 -13.69 -4.91 -8.79
N ASN A 268 -13.25 -4.03 -9.68
CA ASN A 268 -13.65 -4.03 -11.08
C ASN A 268 -12.67 -4.89 -11.89
N GLU A 269 -12.99 -6.17 -12.04
CA GLU A 269 -12.15 -7.12 -12.78
C GLU A 269 -11.88 -6.71 -14.23
N SER A 270 -12.84 -6.03 -14.87
CA SER A 270 -12.69 -5.57 -16.27
C SER A 270 -11.65 -4.46 -16.44
N ALA A 271 -11.29 -3.75 -15.36
CA ALA A 271 -10.27 -2.71 -15.38
C ALA A 271 -8.85 -3.26 -15.16
N ILE A 272 -8.70 -4.55 -14.88
CA ILE A 272 -7.40 -5.16 -14.54
C ILE A 272 -6.65 -5.56 -15.80
N ILE A 273 -5.39 -5.14 -15.87
CA ILE A 273 -4.43 -5.69 -16.83
C ILE A 273 -3.64 -6.78 -16.11
N TRP A 274 -3.65 -7.98 -16.70
CA TRP A 274 -2.90 -9.12 -16.20
C TRP A 274 -1.47 -9.16 -16.78
N PRO A 275 -0.52 -9.84 -16.10
CA PRO A 275 0.82 -10.02 -16.63
C PRO A 275 0.83 -10.73 -18.00
N GLY A 276 1.82 -10.40 -18.84
CA GLY A 276 1.94 -10.89 -20.21
C GLY A 276 0.93 -10.26 -21.17
N ASP A 277 0.62 -11.00 -22.25
CA ASP A 277 -0.22 -10.52 -23.37
C ASP A 277 -1.51 -11.34 -23.55
N SER A 278 -1.75 -12.33 -22.67
CA SER A 278 -2.93 -13.20 -22.77
C SER A 278 -4.23 -12.50 -22.36
N GLY A 279 -4.13 -11.40 -21.60
CA GLY A 279 -5.28 -10.69 -21.01
C GLY A 279 -6.06 -11.52 -19.99
N LYS A 280 -5.52 -12.64 -19.52
CA LYS A 280 -6.21 -13.59 -18.63
C LYS A 280 -5.58 -13.61 -17.24
N VAL A 281 -6.43 -13.85 -16.26
CA VAL A 281 -6.03 -14.13 -14.87
C VAL A 281 -5.03 -15.29 -14.87
N PRO A 282 -3.85 -15.15 -14.25
CA PRO A 282 -2.89 -16.23 -14.19
C PRO A 282 -3.36 -17.32 -13.23
N VAL A 283 -3.31 -18.56 -13.69
CA VAL A 283 -3.58 -19.74 -12.85
C VAL A 283 -2.34 -20.03 -12.01
N SER A 284 -2.50 -20.08 -10.68
CA SER A 284 -1.41 -20.31 -9.72
C SER A 284 -1.78 -21.38 -8.69
N VAL A 285 -2.07 -22.59 -9.18
CA VAL A 285 -2.37 -23.77 -8.35
C VAL A 285 -1.20 -24.73 -8.36
N CYS A 286 -0.99 -25.47 -7.26
CA CYS A 286 0.06 -26.49 -7.20
C CYS A 286 -0.28 -27.70 -8.08
N THR A 287 -1.53 -28.13 -8.07
CA THR A 287 -2.06 -29.18 -8.93
C THR A 287 -3.41 -28.72 -9.48
N ALA A 288 -3.64 -28.93 -10.77
CA ALA A 288 -4.94 -28.69 -11.38
C ALA A 288 -6.00 -29.61 -10.76
N GLU A 289 -7.27 -29.20 -10.84
CA GLU A 289 -8.36 -30.03 -10.33
C GLU A 289 -8.42 -31.38 -11.04
N CYS A 290 -8.65 -32.44 -10.26
CA CYS A 290 -8.65 -33.80 -10.78
C CYS A 290 -9.83 -34.03 -11.72
N PRO A 291 -9.61 -34.56 -12.93
CA PRO A 291 -10.68 -34.82 -13.89
C PRO A 291 -11.64 -35.92 -13.40
N PRO A 292 -12.87 -35.98 -13.95
CA PRO A 292 -13.81 -37.06 -13.65
C PRO A 292 -13.17 -38.45 -13.83
N GLY A 293 -13.54 -39.39 -12.95
CA GLY A 293 -12.92 -40.72 -12.89
C GLY A 293 -11.61 -40.79 -12.09
N THR A 294 -11.10 -39.65 -11.61
CA THR A 294 -9.94 -39.60 -10.70
C THR A 294 -10.30 -38.94 -9.37
N ARG A 295 -9.54 -39.27 -8.32
CA ARG A 295 -9.66 -38.76 -6.95
C ARG A 295 -8.36 -38.11 -6.49
N LYS A 296 -8.47 -37.12 -5.61
CA LYS A 296 -7.33 -36.48 -4.96
C LYS A 296 -6.65 -37.46 -4.00
N ALA A 297 -5.32 -37.53 -4.06
CA ALA A 297 -4.47 -38.27 -3.15
C ALA A 297 -3.39 -37.35 -2.57
N ILE A 298 -3.31 -37.30 -1.23
CA ILE A 298 -2.39 -36.42 -0.53
C ILE A 298 -0.94 -36.86 -0.80
N LYS A 299 -0.08 -35.93 -1.21
CA LYS A 299 1.36 -36.16 -1.30
C LYS A 299 2.01 -35.97 0.06
N LYS A 300 2.59 -37.04 0.61
CA LYS A 300 3.38 -36.94 1.84
C LYS A 300 4.55 -35.98 1.64
N GLY A 301 4.71 -35.04 2.57
CA GLY A 301 5.79 -34.05 2.54
C GLY A 301 5.50 -32.78 1.73
N LEU A 302 4.32 -32.65 1.09
CA LEU A 302 3.90 -31.43 0.40
C LEU A 302 2.66 -30.79 1.08
N PRO A 303 2.39 -29.50 0.85
CA PRO A 303 1.18 -28.84 1.33
C PRO A 303 -0.10 -29.49 0.78
N VAL A 304 -1.21 -29.33 1.50
CA VAL A 304 -2.51 -29.94 1.21
C VAL A 304 -3.11 -29.61 -0.18
N CYS A 305 -2.74 -28.46 -0.75
CA CYS A 305 -3.13 -28.06 -2.11
C CYS A 305 -2.33 -28.78 -3.21
N CYS A 306 -1.30 -29.54 -2.87
CA CYS A 306 -0.48 -30.33 -3.79
C CYS A 306 -0.86 -31.81 -3.62
N PHE A 307 -1.47 -32.39 -4.64
CA PHE A 307 -2.00 -33.75 -4.61
C PHE A 307 -1.69 -34.49 -5.92
N ASP A 308 -1.87 -35.80 -5.92
CA ASP A 308 -1.97 -36.60 -7.14
C ASP A 308 -3.44 -36.84 -7.49
N CYS A 309 -3.72 -36.98 -8.79
CA CYS A 309 -4.99 -37.46 -9.28
C CYS A 309 -4.84 -38.94 -9.61
N LEU A 310 -5.35 -39.81 -8.74
CA LEU A 310 -5.32 -41.26 -8.93
C LEU A 310 -6.67 -41.74 -9.47
N PRO A 311 -6.71 -42.80 -10.31
CA PRO A 311 -7.99 -43.37 -10.75
C PRO A 311 -8.83 -43.82 -9.54
N CYS A 312 -10.15 -43.71 -9.66
CA CYS A 312 -11.06 -44.28 -8.67
C CYS A 312 -10.87 -45.80 -8.61
N THR A 313 -10.97 -46.38 -7.42
CA THR A 313 -10.94 -47.85 -7.28
C THR A 313 -12.28 -48.45 -7.69
N ASP A 314 -12.28 -49.75 -7.99
CA ASP A 314 -13.50 -50.47 -8.38
C ASP A 314 -14.62 -50.25 -7.35
N GLY A 315 -15.78 -49.75 -7.82
CA GLY A 315 -16.93 -49.42 -6.98
C GLY A 315 -17.01 -47.97 -6.49
N GLU A 316 -15.99 -47.15 -6.75
CA GLU A 316 -16.01 -45.71 -6.46
C GLU A 316 -16.24 -44.88 -7.73
N ILE A 317 -16.97 -43.76 -7.60
CA ILE A 317 -17.20 -42.82 -8.70
C ILE A 317 -16.81 -41.42 -8.27
N SER A 318 -16.10 -40.72 -9.16
CA SER A 318 -15.86 -39.27 -9.08
C SER A 318 -16.54 -38.61 -10.29
N ASN A 319 -17.77 -38.16 -10.09
CA ASN A 319 -18.61 -37.56 -11.14
C ASN A 319 -18.45 -36.02 -11.23
N ILE A 320 -17.70 -35.43 -10.29
CA ILE A 320 -17.53 -33.98 -10.17
C ILE A 320 -16.03 -33.71 -9.96
N THR A 321 -15.50 -32.72 -10.68
CA THR A 321 -14.12 -32.24 -10.53
C THR A 321 -13.83 -31.85 -9.09
N GLY A 322 -12.72 -32.34 -8.54
CA GLY A 322 -12.15 -31.84 -7.29
C GLY A 322 -12.55 -32.50 -5.97
N TYR A 323 -13.26 -33.63 -5.99
CA TYR A 323 -13.59 -34.39 -4.77
C TYR A 323 -12.57 -35.48 -4.41
N PHE A 324 -12.49 -35.77 -3.12
CA PHE A 324 -11.91 -37.00 -2.57
C PHE A 324 -13.03 -38.06 -2.64
N SER A 325 -13.08 -38.85 -3.72
CA SER A 325 -13.93 -40.06 -3.97
C SER A 325 -15.22 -40.26 -3.13
N PHE A 326 -16.37 -40.47 -3.80
CA PHE A 326 -17.60 -40.97 -3.15
C PHE A 326 -17.72 -42.50 -3.27
N LEU A 327 -17.98 -43.18 -2.15
CA LEU A 327 -18.43 -44.57 -2.14
C LEU A 327 -19.92 -44.59 -2.51
N ILE A 328 -20.27 -45.14 -3.68
CA ILE A 328 -21.64 -45.54 -3.96
C ILE A 328 -21.71 -47.05 -3.70
N HIS A 329 -22.36 -47.45 -2.61
CA HIS A 329 -22.82 -48.83 -2.47
C HIS A 329 -23.88 -49.10 -3.53
N MET A 330 -23.47 -49.57 -4.71
CA MET A 330 -24.36 -50.26 -5.62
C MET A 330 -24.74 -51.59 -4.94
N ASN A 331 -25.88 -51.61 -4.25
CA ASN A 331 -26.53 -52.87 -3.90
C ASN A 331 -26.73 -53.64 -5.21
N LYS A 332 -25.94 -54.71 -5.41
CA LYS A 332 -26.19 -55.70 -6.46
C LYS A 332 -27.57 -56.29 -6.19
N THR A 333 -28.57 -55.90 -7.00
CA THR A 333 -29.81 -56.66 -7.18
C THR A 333 -29.56 -57.90 -8.01
#